data_AF-A0A922Z3I0-F1
#
_entry.id   AF-A0A922Z3I0-F1
#
_cell.length_a   1.000
_cell.length_b   1.000
_cell.length_c   1.000
_cell.angle_alpha   90.00
_cell.angle_beta   90.00
_cell.angle_gamma   90.00
#
_symmetry.space_group_name_H-M   'P 1'
#
loop_
_entity.id
_entity.type
_entity.pdbx_description
1 polymer ?
#
loop_
_entity_poly.entity_id
_entity_poly.type
_entity_poly.pdbx_seq_one_letter_code
_entity_poly.pdbx_strand_id
1 'polypeptide(L)'
;RGETVESPVLLFELIIEYIIDDVARAVVRLMDETDDVEDQVLADSFDDAPARVGAVRRMAVRLHRQLGGLHLLFRRFSETNSGRKSPDEVKAAAARLLQRIDGLHHDVQSVQDRARLLQDEMSARTASQTNRQLYVLSILTALFMPATFITGLFGINVKGLPWMEHDLGALFVALTCLSAALLTLVMLRRRGVIGG
;
A
#
# COMPACT_ATOMS: atom_id res chain seq x y z
N ARG A 1 -21.49 29.29 25.98
CA ARG A 1 -22.47 29.47 27.08
C ARG A 1 -22.34 28.22 27.94
N GLY A 2 -22.03 28.35 29.23
CA GLY A 2 -21.93 27.17 30.11
C GLY A 2 -23.33 26.69 30.48
N GLU A 3 -23.61 25.40 30.26
CA GLU A 3 -24.84 24.78 30.74
C GLU A 3 -24.72 24.51 32.25
N THR A 4 -25.79 24.79 32.99
CA THR A 4 -25.87 24.47 34.41
C THR A 4 -26.20 23.00 34.55
N VAL A 5 -25.28 22.23 35.16
CA VAL A 5 -25.45 20.78 35.33
C VAL A 5 -26.04 20.48 36.71
N GLU A 6 -27.13 19.72 36.76
CA GLU A 6 -27.87 19.40 37.99
C GLU A 6 -27.15 18.43 38.94
N SER A 7 -26.14 17.68 38.45
CA SER A 7 -25.41 16.69 39.24
C SER A 7 -23.97 16.50 38.75
N PRO A 8 -23.00 16.24 39.65
CA PRO A 8 -21.63 15.87 39.28
C PRO A 8 -21.55 14.67 38.33
N VAL A 9 -22.52 13.76 38.39
CA VAL A 9 -22.62 12.59 37.50
C VAL A 9 -22.94 13.02 36.08
N LEU A 10 -23.93 13.90 35.91
CA LEU A 10 -24.34 14.40 34.62
C LEU A 10 -23.22 15.24 33.98
N LEU A 11 -22.43 15.96 34.79
CA LEU A 11 -21.25 16.69 34.32
C LEU A 11 -20.18 15.73 33.78
N PHE A 12 -19.95 14.63 34.49
CA PHE A 12 -19.02 13.60 34.06
C PHE A 12 -19.47 12.95 32.75
N GLU A 13 -20.75 12.57 32.65
CA GLU A 13 -21.32 12.02 31.41
C GLU A 13 -21.14 12.99 30.23
N LEU A 14 -21.45 14.28 30.42
CA LEU A 14 -21.30 15.30 29.38
C LEU A 14 -19.84 15.43 28.92
N ILE A 15 -18.88 15.47 29.87
CA ILE A 15 -17.45 15.56 29.54
C ILE A 15 -17.01 14.35 28.71
N ILE A 16 -17.42 13.15 29.11
CA ILE A 16 -17.06 11.93 28.39
C ILE A 16 -17.70 11.90 27.01
N GLU A 17 -18.95 12.30 26.89
CA GLU A 17 -19.66 12.36 25.61
C GLU A 17 -18.96 13.30 24.63
N TYR A 18 -18.51 14.48 25.09
CA TYR A 18 -17.69 15.39 24.29
C TYR A 18 -16.36 14.76 23.83
N ILE A 19 -15.70 13.98 24.70
CA ILE A 19 -14.46 13.27 24.34
C ILE A 19 -14.73 12.21 23.29
N ILE A 20 -15.77 11.38 23.46
CA ILE A 20 -16.13 10.33 22.51
C ILE A 20 -16.55 10.94 21.18
N ASP A 21 -17.31 12.02 21.18
CA ASP A 21 -17.70 12.74 19.97
C ASP A 21 -16.47 13.28 19.21
N ASP A 22 -15.45 13.76 19.93
CA ASP A 22 -14.23 14.23 19.30
C ASP A 22 -13.42 13.10 18.65
N VAL A 23 -13.31 11.96 19.36
CA VAL A 23 -12.70 10.75 18.81
C VAL A 23 -13.50 10.25 17.61
N ALA A 24 -14.83 10.24 17.67
CA ALA A 24 -15.70 9.84 16.56
C ALA A 24 -15.47 10.72 15.33
N ARG A 25 -15.39 12.05 15.49
CA ARG A 25 -15.05 12.95 14.39
C ARG A 25 -13.66 12.67 13.83
N ALA A 26 -12.70 12.29 14.67
CA ALA A 26 -11.36 11.91 14.20
C ALA A 26 -11.36 10.60 13.40
N VAL A 27 -12.19 9.63 13.79
CA VAL A 27 -12.39 8.37 13.04
C VAL A 27 -13.03 8.65 11.70
N VAL A 28 -14.08 9.47 11.63
CA VAL A 28 -14.73 9.84 10.36
C VAL A 28 -13.73 10.50 9.41
N ARG A 29 -12.97 11.50 9.87
CA ARG A 29 -11.93 12.14 9.03
C ARG A 29 -10.88 11.15 8.53
N LEU A 30 -10.59 10.12 9.32
CA LEU A 30 -9.63 9.09 8.94
C LEU A 30 -10.21 8.14 7.89
N MET A 31 -11.51 7.84 7.97
CA MET A 31 -12.24 7.08 6.95
C MET A 31 -12.28 7.86 5.63
N ASP A 32 -12.67 9.13 5.66
CA ASP A 32 -12.69 10.02 4.49
C ASP A 32 -11.31 10.09 3.82
N GLU A 33 -10.23 10.27 4.61
CA GLU A 33 -8.86 10.26 4.09
C GLU A 33 -8.47 8.90 3.49
N THR A 34 -9.01 7.80 4.01
CA THR A 34 -8.76 6.46 3.45
C THR A 34 -9.48 6.29 2.11
N ASP A 35 -10.72 6.75 2.01
CA ASP A 35 -11.51 6.75 0.77
C ASP A 35 -10.80 7.59 -0.31
N ASP A 36 -10.34 8.80 0.03
CA ASP A 36 -9.62 9.68 -0.90
C ASP A 36 -8.32 9.06 -1.42
N VAL A 37 -7.59 8.33 -0.57
CA VAL A 37 -6.36 7.63 -0.97
C VAL A 37 -6.68 6.43 -1.85
N GLU A 38 -7.75 5.70 -1.55
CA GLU A 38 -8.21 4.59 -2.38
C GLU A 38 -8.60 5.07 -3.79
N ASP A 39 -9.36 6.15 -3.90
CA ASP A 39 -9.74 6.74 -5.19
C ASP A 39 -8.52 7.17 -6.02
N GLN A 40 -7.49 7.74 -5.37
CA GLN A 40 -6.23 8.10 -6.06
C GLN A 40 -5.45 6.88 -6.57
N VAL A 41 -5.39 5.81 -5.76
CA VAL A 41 -4.76 4.55 -6.15
C VAL A 41 -5.51 3.91 -7.32
N LEU A 42 -6.84 3.98 -7.33
CA LEU A 42 -7.67 3.49 -8.42
C LEU A 42 -7.53 4.34 -9.70
N ALA A 43 -7.28 5.64 -9.55
CA ALA A 43 -7.04 6.58 -10.65
C ALA A 43 -5.59 6.57 -11.18
N ASP A 44 -4.75 5.63 -10.74
CA ASP A 44 -3.33 5.51 -11.09
C ASP A 44 -2.46 6.73 -10.72
N SER A 45 -2.87 7.52 -9.72
CA SER A 45 -2.13 8.68 -9.22
C SER A 45 -1.38 8.33 -7.92
N PHE A 46 -0.09 7.98 -8.03
CA PHE A 46 0.71 7.42 -6.93
C PHE A 46 1.75 8.35 -6.29
N ASP A 47 1.80 9.62 -6.69
CA ASP A 47 2.90 10.51 -6.30
C ASP A 47 3.03 10.69 -4.78
N ASP A 48 1.90 10.77 -4.06
CA ASP A 48 1.85 10.93 -2.60
C ASP A 48 1.09 9.81 -1.87
N ALA A 49 0.41 8.92 -2.60
CA ALA A 49 -0.42 7.85 -2.03
C ALA A 49 0.32 6.97 -0.98
N PRO A 50 1.57 6.51 -1.19
CA PRO A 50 2.28 5.72 -0.17
C PRO A 50 2.50 6.48 1.14
N ALA A 51 2.78 7.79 1.07
CA ALA A 51 2.97 8.62 2.24
C ALA A 51 1.65 8.83 3.00
N ARG A 52 0.55 9.04 2.26
CA ARG A 52 -0.81 9.18 2.82
C ARG A 52 -1.29 7.88 3.48
N VAL A 53 -1.15 6.72 2.84
CA VAL A 53 -1.44 5.40 3.45
C VAL A 53 -0.65 5.21 4.76
N GLY A 54 0.64 5.60 4.75
CA GLY A 54 1.46 5.58 5.95
C GLY A 54 0.94 6.49 7.06
N ALA A 55 0.41 7.67 6.71
CA ALA A 55 -0.19 8.60 7.67
C ALA A 55 -1.50 8.06 8.26
N VAL A 56 -2.37 7.48 7.41
CA VAL A 56 -3.61 6.80 7.81
C VAL A 56 -3.30 5.70 8.82
N ARG A 57 -2.37 4.78 8.51
CA ARG A 57 -1.96 3.71 9.43
C ARG A 57 -1.48 4.23 10.78
N ARG A 58 -0.62 5.25 10.79
CA ARG A 58 -0.12 5.85 12.04
C ARG A 58 -1.25 6.46 12.86
N MET A 59 -2.22 7.11 12.22
CA MET A 59 -3.37 7.69 12.92
C MET A 59 -4.31 6.60 13.45
N ALA A 60 -4.62 5.58 12.64
CA ALA A 60 -5.44 4.45 13.04
C ALA A 60 -4.88 3.74 14.28
N VAL A 61 -3.57 3.51 14.34
CA VAL A 61 -2.91 2.91 15.52
C VAL A 61 -3.04 3.81 16.76
N ARG A 62 -2.92 5.14 16.60
CA ARG A 62 -3.09 6.08 17.72
C ARG A 62 -4.53 6.06 18.25
N LEU A 63 -5.52 6.14 17.36
CA LEU A 63 -6.94 6.10 17.73
C LEU A 63 -7.31 4.77 18.38
N HIS A 64 -6.85 3.64 17.82
CA HIS A 64 -7.07 2.32 18.39
C HIS A 64 -6.54 2.23 19.83
N ARG A 65 -5.33 2.74 20.09
CA ARG A 65 -4.75 2.76 21.44
C ARG A 65 -5.53 3.67 22.40
N GLN A 66 -6.00 4.83 21.95
CA GLN A 66 -6.83 5.73 22.76
C GLN A 66 -8.19 5.10 23.09
N LEU A 67 -8.87 4.52 22.10
CA LEU A 67 -10.13 3.81 22.26
C LEU A 67 -9.98 2.61 23.21
N GLY A 68 -8.90 1.83 23.09
CA GLY A 68 -8.62 0.73 24.02
C GLY A 68 -8.44 1.19 25.47
N GLY A 69 -7.78 2.35 25.67
CA GLY A 69 -7.67 2.98 26.98
C GLY A 69 -9.03 3.39 27.55
N LEU A 70 -9.87 4.06 26.75
CA LEU A 70 -11.23 4.46 27.17
C LEU A 70 -12.09 3.23 27.47
N HIS A 71 -12.08 2.23 26.60
CA HIS A 71 -12.83 1.00 26.76
C HIS A 71 -12.52 0.31 28.09
N LEU A 72 -11.23 0.19 28.46
CA LEU A 72 -10.83 -0.39 29.74
C LEU A 72 -11.35 0.41 30.95
N LEU A 73 -11.31 1.74 30.87
CA LEU A 73 -11.80 2.61 31.95
C LEU A 73 -13.30 2.48 32.15
N PHE A 74 -14.10 2.54 31.07
CA PHE A 74 -15.56 2.41 31.16
C PHE A 74 -16.01 1.02 31.55
N ARG A 75 -15.33 -0.01 31.04
CA ARG A 75 -15.58 -1.40 31.47
C ARG A 75 -15.33 -1.55 32.97
N ARG A 76 -14.17 -1.09 33.46
CA ARG A 76 -13.86 -1.13 34.89
C ARG A 76 -14.88 -0.32 35.71
N PHE A 77 -15.31 0.83 35.23
CA PHE A 77 -16.30 1.66 35.91
C PHE A 77 -17.69 0.99 35.96
N SER A 78 -18.09 0.30 34.88
CA SER A 78 -19.31 -0.50 34.83
C SER A 78 -19.27 -1.73 35.75
N GLU A 79 -18.11 -2.40 35.84
CA GLU A 79 -17.93 -3.63 36.61
C GLU A 79 -17.56 -3.38 38.09
N THR A 80 -17.10 -2.18 38.45
CA THR A 80 -16.69 -1.86 39.83
C THR A 80 -17.91 -1.76 40.74
N ASN A 81 -18.18 -2.84 41.48
CA ASN A 81 -18.96 -2.80 42.71
C ASN A 81 -18.14 -2.14 43.81
N SER A 82 -17.90 -0.82 43.70
CA SER A 82 -17.52 -0.05 44.88
C SER A 82 -18.62 -0.28 45.91
N GLY A 83 -18.35 -0.65 47.16
CA GLY A 83 -19.37 -0.96 48.17
C GLY A 83 -20.38 0.16 48.50
N ARG A 84 -20.37 1.26 47.74
CA ARG A 84 -21.41 2.29 47.66
C ARG A 84 -22.33 1.96 46.49
N LYS A 85 -23.65 1.94 46.70
CA LYS A 85 -24.65 1.80 45.62
C LYS A 85 -24.35 2.84 44.52
N SER A 86 -23.66 2.44 43.46
CA SER A 86 -23.58 3.26 42.25
C SER A 86 -25.00 3.29 41.68
N PRO A 87 -25.60 4.47 41.43
CA PRO A 87 -26.94 4.58 40.85
C PRO A 87 -27.02 3.78 39.55
N ASP A 88 -28.12 3.05 39.33
CA ASP A 88 -28.31 2.24 38.11
C ASP A 88 -28.19 3.09 36.83
N GLU A 89 -28.50 4.38 36.91
CA GLU A 89 -28.33 5.38 35.84
C GLU A 89 -26.87 5.49 35.38
N VAL A 90 -25.90 5.49 36.31
CA VAL A 90 -24.46 5.58 36.03
C VAL A 90 -23.97 4.36 35.27
N LYS A 91 -24.45 3.17 35.65
CA LYS A 91 -24.13 1.91 34.97
C LYS A 91 -24.71 1.87 33.56
N ALA A 92 -25.96 2.32 33.41
CA ALA A 92 -26.62 2.41 32.11
C ALA A 92 -25.89 3.39 31.18
N ALA A 93 -25.43 4.53 31.68
CA ALA A 93 -24.62 5.47 30.91
C ALA A 93 -23.27 4.87 30.50
N ALA A 94 -22.55 4.24 31.42
CA ALA A 94 -21.28 3.57 31.12
C ALA A 94 -21.45 2.48 30.03
N ALA A 95 -22.53 1.71 30.07
CA ALA A 95 -22.83 0.71 29.05
C ALA A 95 -23.08 1.33 27.65
N ARG A 96 -23.85 2.43 27.57
CA ARG A 96 -24.06 3.16 26.30
C ARG A 96 -22.75 3.69 25.72
N LEU A 97 -21.89 4.25 26.57
CA LEU A 97 -20.58 4.78 26.17
C LEU A 97 -19.65 3.65 25.69
N LEU A 98 -19.67 2.50 26.36
CA LEU A 98 -18.90 1.33 25.97
C LEU A 98 -19.30 0.84 24.57
N GLN A 99 -20.61 0.70 24.32
CA GLN A 99 -21.13 0.31 23.01
C GLN A 99 -20.69 1.29 21.90
N ARG A 100 -20.64 2.59 22.21
CA ARG A 100 -20.19 3.60 21.25
C ARG A 100 -18.69 3.49 20.98
N ILE A 101 -17.89 3.22 22.00
CA ILE A 101 -16.44 2.96 21.86
C ILE A 101 -16.18 1.69 21.05
N ASP A 102 -16.97 0.64 21.24
CA ASP A 102 -16.85 -0.61 20.47
C ASP A 102 -17.11 -0.39 18.98
N GLY A 103 -18.12 0.42 18.63
CA GLY A 103 -18.37 0.84 17.25
C GLY A 103 -17.16 1.55 16.64
N LEU A 104 -16.63 2.56 17.33
CA LEU A 104 -15.44 3.28 16.88
C LEU A 104 -14.21 2.37 16.77
N HIS A 105 -14.10 1.38 17.64
CA HIS A 105 -13.02 0.41 17.60
C HIS A 105 -13.10 -0.45 16.32
N HIS A 106 -14.30 -0.87 15.95
CA HIS A 106 -14.55 -1.59 14.70
C HIS A 106 -14.24 -0.72 13.47
N ASP A 107 -14.65 0.54 13.47
CA ASP A 107 -14.37 1.48 12.37
C ASP A 107 -12.85 1.67 12.18
N VAL A 108 -12.11 1.84 13.27
CA VAL A 108 -10.65 1.97 13.22
C VAL A 108 -9.98 0.68 12.75
N GLN A 109 -10.51 -0.50 13.12
CA GLN A 109 -10.01 -1.78 12.60
C GLN A 109 -10.24 -1.89 11.09
N SER A 110 -11.44 -1.53 10.61
CA SER A 110 -11.76 -1.49 9.18
C SER A 110 -10.80 -0.59 8.40
N VAL A 111 -10.49 0.60 8.92
CA VAL A 111 -9.47 1.49 8.33
C VAL A 111 -8.09 0.84 8.29
N GLN A 112 -7.66 0.15 9.36
CA GLN A 112 -6.35 -0.52 9.37
C GLN A 112 -6.25 -1.62 8.32
N ASP A 113 -7.31 -2.40 8.14
CA ASP A 113 -7.36 -3.48 7.16
C ASP A 113 -7.40 -2.93 5.73
N ARG A 114 -8.21 -1.90 5.46
CA ARG A 114 -8.22 -1.19 4.17
C ARG A 114 -6.86 -0.59 3.84
N ALA A 115 -6.21 0.07 4.79
CA ALA A 115 -4.88 0.64 4.59
C ALA A 115 -3.80 -0.42 4.34
N ARG A 116 -3.95 -1.65 4.87
CA ARG A 116 -3.07 -2.79 4.54
C ARG A 116 -3.31 -3.27 3.12
N LEU A 117 -4.56 -3.44 2.71
CA LEU A 117 -4.91 -3.83 1.34
C LEU A 117 -4.37 -2.84 0.31
N LEU A 118 -4.50 -1.53 0.57
CA LEU A 118 -3.92 -0.48 -0.28
C LEU A 118 -2.40 -0.58 -0.35
N GLN A 119 -1.72 -0.86 0.76
CA GLN A 119 -0.26 -1.06 0.78
C GLN A 119 0.15 -2.27 -0.06
N ASP A 120 -0.60 -3.36 0.02
CA ASP A 120 -0.32 -4.59 -0.72
C ASP A 120 -0.55 -4.39 -2.23
N GLU A 121 -1.63 -3.71 -2.61
CA GLU A 121 -1.92 -3.32 -4.01
C GLU A 121 -0.81 -2.44 -4.58
N MET A 122 -0.40 -1.38 -3.88
CA MET A 122 0.72 -0.51 -4.30
C MET A 122 2.03 -1.31 -4.47
N SER A 123 2.28 -2.28 -3.59
CA SER A 123 3.48 -3.12 -3.66
C SER A 123 3.42 -4.07 -4.85
N ALA A 124 2.26 -4.68 -5.12
CA ALA A 124 2.03 -5.53 -6.28
C ALA A 124 2.19 -4.75 -7.59
N ARG A 125 1.69 -3.52 -7.65
CA ARG A 125 1.84 -2.62 -8.80
C ARG A 125 3.30 -2.25 -9.05
N THR A 126 4.03 -1.86 -8.00
CA THR A 126 5.47 -1.55 -8.08
C THR A 126 6.27 -2.77 -8.57
N ALA A 127 5.93 -3.96 -8.07
CA ALA A 127 6.52 -5.21 -8.54
C ALA A 127 6.21 -5.49 -10.02
N SER A 128 4.97 -5.26 -10.46
CA SER A 128 4.55 -5.40 -11.86
C SER A 128 5.32 -4.44 -12.79
N GLN A 129 5.45 -3.17 -12.40
CA GLN A 129 6.24 -2.17 -13.14
C GLN A 129 7.72 -2.57 -13.22
N THR A 130 8.30 -3.01 -12.11
CA THR A 130 9.69 -3.50 -12.06
C THR A 130 9.88 -4.71 -12.98
N ASN A 131 8.96 -5.68 -12.91
CA ASN A 131 8.98 -6.85 -13.78
C ASN A 131 8.87 -6.45 -15.25
N ARG A 132 8.04 -5.47 -15.59
CA ARG A 132 7.93 -4.94 -16.96
C ARG A 132 9.24 -4.31 -17.44
N GLN A 133 9.91 -3.53 -16.58
CA GLN A 133 11.21 -2.95 -16.91
C GLN A 133 12.29 -4.02 -17.10
N LEU A 134 12.39 -5.00 -16.19
CA LEU A 134 13.31 -6.13 -16.30
C LEU A 134 13.06 -6.95 -17.56
N TYR A 135 11.80 -7.15 -17.90
CA TYR A 135 11.38 -7.85 -19.12
C TYR A 135 11.85 -7.11 -20.38
N VAL A 136 11.68 -5.78 -20.44
CA VAL A 136 12.19 -4.97 -21.56
C VAL A 136 13.72 -5.05 -21.66
N LEU A 137 14.43 -4.92 -20.53
CA LEU A 137 15.89 -5.03 -20.49
C LEU A 137 16.36 -6.41 -20.95
N SER A 138 15.65 -7.47 -20.58
CA SER A 138 15.94 -8.85 -21.00
C SER A 138 15.78 -9.04 -22.50
N ILE A 139 14.74 -8.45 -23.12
CA ILE A 139 14.59 -8.46 -24.58
C ILE A 139 15.73 -7.73 -25.26
N LEU A 140 16.06 -6.52 -24.80
CA LEU A 140 17.17 -5.74 -25.37
C LEU A 140 18.49 -6.53 -25.27
N THR A 141 18.74 -7.14 -24.11
CA THR A 141 19.92 -7.99 -23.90
C THR A 141 19.94 -9.18 -24.85
N ALA A 142 18.83 -9.91 -24.98
CA ALA A 142 18.75 -11.05 -25.90
C ALA A 142 18.94 -10.63 -27.36
N LEU A 143 18.45 -9.45 -27.75
CA LEU A 143 18.59 -8.94 -29.11
C LEU A 143 20.03 -8.55 -29.45
N PHE A 144 20.75 -7.94 -28.50
CA PHE A 144 22.13 -7.51 -28.70
C PHE A 144 23.17 -8.60 -28.45
N MET A 145 22.88 -9.60 -27.61
CA MET A 145 23.82 -10.67 -27.25
C MET A 145 24.47 -11.37 -28.46
N PRO A 146 23.74 -11.76 -29.53
CA PRO A 146 24.36 -12.37 -30.71
C PRO A 146 25.33 -11.44 -31.43
N ALA A 147 24.95 -10.17 -31.60
CA ALA A 147 25.80 -9.17 -32.24
C ALA A 147 27.07 -8.92 -31.39
N THR A 148 26.92 -8.74 -30.07
CA THR A 148 28.03 -8.56 -29.14
C THR A 148 28.99 -9.75 -29.15
N PHE A 149 28.46 -10.98 -29.21
CA PHE A 149 29.28 -12.18 -29.32
C PHE A 149 30.06 -12.22 -30.63
N ILE A 150 29.40 -11.96 -31.77
CA ILE A 150 30.05 -11.93 -33.08
C ILE A 150 31.14 -10.85 -33.11
N THR A 151 30.84 -9.62 -32.71
CA THR A 151 31.83 -8.54 -32.69
C THR A 151 32.98 -8.82 -31.71
N GLY A 152 32.70 -9.47 -30.58
CA GLY A 152 33.73 -9.90 -29.62
C GLY A 152 34.64 -10.97 -30.20
N LEU A 153 34.08 -11.94 -30.94
CA LEU A 153 34.84 -12.99 -31.63
C LEU A 153 35.74 -12.41 -32.73
N PHE A 154 35.29 -11.39 -33.45
CA PHE A 154 36.13 -10.70 -34.44
C PHE A 154 37.12 -9.72 -33.80
N GLY A 155 36.86 -9.27 -32.56
CA GLY A 155 37.76 -8.41 -31.78
C GLY A 155 38.93 -9.16 -31.16
N ILE A 156 38.82 -10.48 -30.98
CA ILE A 156 39.99 -11.30 -30.61
C ILE A 156 40.84 -11.51 -31.88
N ASN A 157 42.13 -11.17 -31.82
CA ASN A 157 43.08 -11.25 -32.95
C ASN A 157 43.42 -12.71 -33.33
N VAL A 158 42.40 -13.51 -33.63
CA VAL A 158 42.50 -14.93 -33.97
C VAL A 158 42.51 -15.08 -35.49
N LYS A 159 43.49 -15.82 -36.01
CA LYS A 159 43.61 -16.13 -37.43
C LYS A 159 42.58 -17.19 -37.85
N GLY A 160 42.13 -17.12 -39.10
CA GLY A 160 41.21 -18.10 -39.67
C GLY A 160 39.73 -17.81 -39.43
N LEU A 161 39.38 -16.59 -38.98
CA LEU A 161 37.98 -16.15 -38.93
C LEU A 161 37.40 -16.01 -40.34
N PRO A 162 36.13 -16.40 -40.54
CA PRO A 162 35.48 -16.33 -41.83
C PRO A 162 35.36 -14.88 -42.32
N TRP A 163 35.46 -14.67 -43.63
CA TRP A 163 35.27 -13.39 -44.32
C TRP A 163 36.28 -12.26 -44.03
N MET A 164 37.35 -12.50 -43.26
CA MET A 164 38.38 -11.49 -42.95
C MET A 164 39.16 -10.98 -44.17
N GLU A 165 39.39 -11.84 -45.17
CA GLU A 165 40.19 -11.52 -46.36
C GLU A 165 39.33 -11.12 -47.57
N HIS A 166 38.01 -11.02 -47.40
CA HIS A 166 37.07 -10.74 -48.49
C HIS A 166 36.67 -9.26 -48.51
N ASP A 167 36.67 -8.60 -49.67
CA ASP A 167 36.38 -7.15 -49.81
C ASP A 167 35.01 -6.74 -49.22
N LEU A 168 34.02 -7.65 -49.30
CA LEU A 168 32.68 -7.48 -48.70
C LEU A 168 32.52 -8.11 -47.30
N GLY A 169 33.61 -8.48 -46.63
CA GLY A 169 33.56 -9.20 -45.35
C GLY A 169 32.78 -8.48 -44.25
N ALA A 170 32.96 -7.16 -44.14
CA ALA A 170 32.22 -6.33 -43.19
C ALA A 170 30.70 -6.38 -43.44
N LEU A 171 30.28 -6.43 -44.70
CA LEU A 171 28.85 -6.53 -45.06
C LEU A 171 28.28 -7.90 -44.66
N PHE A 172 29.02 -8.99 -44.87
CA PHE A 172 28.59 -10.33 -44.46
C PHE A 172 28.47 -10.46 -42.94
N VAL A 173 29.41 -9.89 -42.18
CA VAL A 173 29.31 -9.84 -40.71
C VAL A 173 28.08 -9.04 -40.26
N ALA A 174 27.84 -7.87 -40.86
CA ALA A 174 26.66 -7.06 -40.54
C ALA A 174 25.33 -7.80 -40.82
N LEU A 175 25.23 -8.50 -41.96
CA LEU A 175 24.06 -9.34 -42.29
C LEU A 175 23.89 -10.52 -41.33
N THR A 176 25.00 -11.12 -40.89
CA THR A 176 24.97 -12.21 -39.90
C THR A 176 24.45 -11.71 -38.55
N CYS A 177 24.92 -10.54 -38.08
CA CYS A 177 24.41 -9.90 -36.86
C CYS A 177 22.92 -9.55 -36.98
N LEU A 178 22.49 -8.98 -38.11
CA LEU A 178 21.09 -8.60 -38.33
C LEU A 178 20.17 -9.83 -38.39
N SER A 179 20.58 -10.89 -39.08
CA SER A 179 19.82 -12.13 -39.16
C SER A 179 19.72 -12.83 -37.81
N ALA A 180 20.79 -12.83 -37.00
CA ALA A 180 20.77 -13.37 -35.64
C ALA A 180 19.81 -12.57 -34.73
N ALA A 181 19.84 -11.24 -34.79
CA ALA A 181 18.90 -10.39 -34.06
C ALA A 181 17.44 -10.65 -34.48
N LEU A 182 17.17 -10.75 -35.79
CA LEU A 182 15.85 -11.06 -36.33
C LEU A 182 15.36 -12.45 -35.88
N LEU A 183 16.23 -13.46 -35.89
CA LEU A 183 15.92 -14.81 -35.41
C LEU A 183 15.53 -14.80 -33.94
N THR A 184 16.30 -14.10 -33.09
CA THR A 184 15.96 -13.93 -31.67
C THR A 184 14.60 -13.28 -31.49
N LEU A 185 14.31 -12.21 -32.24
CA LEU A 185 13.02 -11.53 -32.19
C LEU A 185 11.86 -12.45 -32.61
N VAL A 186 12.04 -13.24 -33.66
CA VAL A 186 11.06 -14.23 -34.11
C VAL A 186 10.86 -15.33 -33.06
N MET A 187 11.93 -15.84 -32.43
CA MET A 187 11.81 -16.81 -31.34
C MET A 187 11.04 -16.26 -30.14
N LEU A 188 11.33 -15.02 -29.73
CA LEU A 188 10.64 -14.36 -28.62
C LEU A 188 9.15 -14.14 -28.93
N ARG A 189 8.81 -13.75 -30.17
CA ARG A 189 7.41 -13.66 -30.61
C ARG A 189 6.72 -15.03 -30.64
N ARG A 190 7.36 -16.05 -31.21
CA ARG A 190 6.78 -17.42 -31.29
C ARG A 190 6.52 -18.04 -29.93
N ARG A 191 7.34 -17.72 -28.92
CA ARG A 191 7.14 -18.19 -27.54
C ARG A 191 6.09 -17.40 -26.76
N GLY A 192 5.39 -16.45 -27.40
CA GLY A 192 4.41 -15.60 -26.73
C GLY A 192 5.02 -14.64 -25.72
N VAL A 193 6.35 -14.47 -25.76
CA VAL A 193 7.05 -13.54 -24.88
C VAL A 193 6.63 -12.14 -25.29
N ILE A 194 6.76 -11.80 -26.58
CA ILE A 194 6.40 -10.49 -27.14
C ILE A 194 5.01 -10.56 -27.78
N GLY A 195 3.98 -10.02 -27.11
CA GLY A 195 2.64 -9.81 -27.68
C GLY A 195 1.50 -10.63 -27.05
N GLY A 196 1.40 -10.62 -25.71
CA GLY A 196 0.19 -10.97 -24.95
C GLY A 196 -0.28 -9.78 -24.15
#